data_AF-A0A956BDV4-F1
#
_entry.id   AF-A0A956BDV4-F1
#
_cell.length_a   1.000
_cell.length_b   1.000
_cell.length_c   1.000
_cell.angle_alpha   90.00
_cell.angle_beta   90.00
_cell.angle_gamma   90.00
#
_symmetry.space_group_name_H-M   'P 1'
#
loop_
_entity.id
_entity.type
_entity.pdbx_description
1 polymer ?
#
loop_
_entity_poly.entity_id
_entity_poly.type
_entity_poly.pdbx_seq_one_letter_code
_entity_poly.pdbx_strand_id
1 'polypeptide(L)'
;MSAMYQTLLAAVGPLVLLFVFIEWRIRRKESKNRKLRAQAEKLGLDQPVSLHPYVDPQKCIGSGACVAACPEKNVLGVIDGRATLINASSCIGHGACAASCPMDAITLVFGTTKRGVDIPRVSPQFETTVPGVFLAGEIGGMGLIRNAVEQGRQAAEAAIASLCGTKQPDVLDLLIVGGGPAGISAARVAQAKGVDYLVCEQEDPGGAVLHYPRGKVVLTRPIVFPDLDPVKGPRLTKEQLMDILETAAAPVNVRRRAKVVGIDRGDGHLTVELADGETLRARRALIAVGRRGSPRKLGVEGEDQGKVVYRLLEPKVHAGQDVLVVGGGNSAVESALMLADEAGTTVRLSYRGEAFSRVAPETRERLDAAVAAGRVELLLQTEVQRIDLETVTLSSPDGPI
;
A
#
# COMPACT_ATOMS: atom_id res chain seq x y z
N MET A 1 -14.36 -6.37 -66.59
CA MET A 1 -14.77 -6.83 -65.24
C MET A 1 -13.70 -7.62 -64.48
N SER A 2 -12.76 -8.33 -65.13
CA SER A 2 -11.77 -9.19 -64.45
C SER A 2 -10.66 -8.42 -63.68
N ALA A 3 -10.02 -7.42 -64.29
CA ALA A 3 -8.88 -6.72 -63.68
C ALA A 3 -9.24 -5.89 -62.43
N MET A 4 -10.41 -5.26 -62.43
CA MET A 4 -10.93 -4.48 -61.30
C MET A 4 -11.29 -5.39 -60.10
N TYR A 5 -11.76 -6.61 -60.36
CA TYR A 5 -12.11 -7.58 -59.32
C TYR A 5 -10.85 -8.20 -58.68
N GLN A 6 -9.80 -8.44 -59.48
CA GLN A 6 -8.51 -8.91 -58.98
C GLN A 6 -7.79 -7.87 -58.11
N THR A 7 -7.85 -6.57 -58.48
CA THR A 7 -7.30 -5.49 -57.65
C THR A 7 -8.10 -5.28 -56.37
N LEU A 8 -9.44 -5.40 -56.43
CA LEU A 8 -10.29 -5.33 -55.24
C LEU A 8 -9.99 -6.49 -54.27
N LEU A 9 -9.87 -7.72 -54.76
CA LEU A 9 -9.52 -8.89 -53.94
C LEU A 9 -8.11 -8.78 -53.33
N ALA A 10 -7.14 -8.25 -54.07
CA ALA A 10 -5.79 -8.02 -53.56
C ALA A 10 -5.73 -6.96 -52.45
N ALA A 11 -6.65 -6.00 -52.43
CA ALA A 11 -6.76 -4.98 -51.37
C ALA A 11 -7.64 -5.43 -50.19
N VAL A 12 -8.76 -6.12 -50.46
CA VAL A 12 -9.73 -6.56 -49.44
C VAL A 12 -9.24 -7.79 -48.68
N GLY A 13 -8.56 -8.73 -49.32
CA GLY A 13 -8.03 -9.94 -48.68
C GLY A 13 -7.12 -9.64 -47.47
N PRO A 14 -6.10 -8.78 -47.60
CA PRO A 14 -5.27 -8.36 -46.47
C PRO A 14 -6.03 -7.64 -45.36
N LEU A 15 -7.02 -6.80 -45.70
CA LEU A 15 -7.87 -6.11 -44.72
C LEU A 15 -8.76 -7.07 -43.93
N VAL A 16 -9.34 -8.08 -44.59
CA VAL A 16 -10.14 -9.14 -43.95
C VAL A 16 -9.24 -10.00 -43.06
N LEU A 17 -8.06 -10.40 -43.53
CA LEU A 17 -7.09 -11.16 -42.73
C LEU A 17 -6.62 -10.35 -41.51
N LEU A 18 -6.36 -9.05 -41.68
CA LEU A 18 -6.01 -8.15 -40.58
C LEU A 18 -7.17 -8.03 -39.57
N PHE A 19 -8.41 -7.87 -40.04
CA PHE A 19 -9.59 -7.81 -39.20
C PHE A 19 -9.78 -9.11 -38.40
N VAL A 20 -9.71 -10.27 -39.07
CA VAL A 20 -9.80 -11.59 -38.42
C VAL A 20 -8.68 -11.78 -37.40
N PHE A 21 -7.45 -11.35 -37.71
CA PHE A 21 -6.33 -11.41 -36.79
C PHE A 21 -6.53 -10.51 -35.56
N ILE A 22 -7.04 -9.28 -35.76
CA ILE A 22 -7.38 -8.36 -34.67
C ILE A 22 -8.48 -8.95 -33.78
N GLU A 23 -9.57 -9.46 -34.37
CA GLU A 23 -10.66 -10.13 -33.66
C GLU A 23 -10.16 -11.34 -32.86
N TRP A 24 -9.36 -12.21 -33.48
CA TRP A 24 -8.75 -13.35 -32.81
C TRP A 24 -7.89 -12.92 -31.62
N ARG A 25 -7.08 -11.86 -31.79
CA ARG A 25 -6.22 -11.33 -30.72
C ARG A 25 -7.04 -10.72 -29.57
N ILE A 26 -8.12 -10.01 -29.87
CA ILE A 26 -9.05 -9.45 -28.88
C ILE A 26 -9.70 -10.59 -28.09
N ARG A 27 -10.31 -11.56 -28.77
CA ARG A 27 -10.96 -12.72 -28.14
C ARG A 27 -10.02 -13.51 -27.24
N ARG A 28 -8.77 -13.72 -27.69
CA ARG A 28 -7.74 -14.41 -26.89
C ARG A 28 -7.38 -13.64 -25.61
N LYS A 29 -7.24 -12.32 -25.69
CA LYS A 29 -7.00 -11.46 -24.51
C LYS A 29 -8.20 -11.45 -23.56
N GLU A 30 -9.41 -11.30 -24.09
CA GLU A 30 -10.62 -11.32 -23.27
C GLU A 30 -10.80 -12.66 -22.57
N SER A 31 -10.58 -13.78 -23.26
CA SER A 31 -10.62 -15.12 -22.65
C SER A 31 -9.66 -15.23 -21.47
N LYS A 32 -8.43 -14.71 -21.60
CA LYS A 32 -7.47 -14.65 -20.49
C LYS A 32 -7.99 -13.78 -19.34
N ASN A 33 -8.53 -12.59 -19.63
CA ASN A 33 -9.08 -11.68 -18.62
C ASN A 33 -10.27 -12.31 -17.87
N ARG A 34 -11.17 -13.00 -18.58
CA ARG A 34 -12.29 -13.72 -17.97
C ARG A 34 -11.82 -14.83 -17.05
N LYS A 35 -10.81 -15.61 -17.45
CA LYS A 35 -10.22 -16.65 -16.60
C LYS A 35 -9.61 -16.05 -15.33
N LEU A 36 -8.85 -14.96 -15.44
CA LEU A 36 -8.28 -14.26 -14.28
C LEU A 36 -9.37 -13.74 -13.35
N ARG A 37 -10.43 -13.14 -13.90
CA ARG A 37 -11.57 -12.65 -13.12
C ARG A 37 -12.29 -13.79 -12.40
N ALA A 38 -12.62 -14.88 -13.08
CA ALA A 38 -13.29 -16.02 -12.48
C ALA A 38 -12.44 -16.68 -11.37
N GLN A 39 -11.12 -16.76 -11.59
CA GLN A 39 -10.19 -17.20 -10.55
C GLN A 39 -10.19 -16.23 -9.36
N ALA A 40 -10.20 -14.92 -9.62
CA ALA A 40 -10.26 -13.93 -8.56
C ALA A 40 -11.55 -14.05 -7.73
N GLU A 41 -12.70 -14.16 -8.39
CA GLU A 41 -14.00 -14.36 -7.72
C GLU A 41 -14.01 -15.64 -6.87
N LYS A 42 -13.50 -16.77 -7.41
CA LYS A 42 -13.39 -18.04 -6.67
C LYS A 42 -12.53 -17.90 -5.40
N LEU A 43 -11.47 -17.10 -5.48
CA LEU A 43 -10.52 -16.89 -4.37
C LEU A 43 -10.94 -15.73 -3.44
N GLY A 44 -12.11 -15.10 -3.66
CA GLY A 44 -12.55 -13.92 -2.91
C GLY A 44 -11.62 -12.70 -3.06
N LEU A 45 -10.90 -12.64 -4.18
CA LEU A 45 -9.93 -11.60 -4.56
C LEU A 45 -10.56 -10.38 -5.23
N ASP A 46 -11.80 -10.54 -5.67
CA ASP A 46 -12.68 -9.52 -6.24
C ASP A 46 -13.20 -8.54 -5.18
N GLN A 47 -13.05 -8.88 -3.89
CA GLN A 47 -13.44 -8.05 -2.75
C GLN A 47 -12.21 -7.48 -2.03
N PRO A 48 -11.58 -6.43 -2.58
CA PRO A 48 -10.40 -5.82 -1.99
C PRO A 48 -10.77 -5.11 -0.69
N VAL A 49 -9.90 -5.18 0.30
CA VAL A 49 -9.97 -4.38 1.54
C VAL A 49 -9.28 -3.00 1.38
N SER A 50 -8.64 -2.76 0.25
CA SER A 50 -7.81 -1.58 -0.02
C SER A 50 -8.33 -0.78 -1.20
N LEU A 51 -7.60 0.27 -1.55
CA LEU A 51 -7.90 1.10 -2.71
C LEU A 51 -7.87 0.27 -3.98
N HIS A 52 -8.89 0.43 -4.81
CA HIS A 52 -8.98 -0.19 -6.13
C HIS A 52 -9.83 0.66 -7.07
N PRO A 53 -9.68 0.52 -8.39
CA PRO A 53 -10.50 1.23 -9.35
C PRO A 53 -11.90 0.61 -9.46
N TYR A 54 -12.92 1.45 -9.28
CA TYR A 54 -14.26 1.23 -9.80
C TYR A 54 -14.35 1.82 -11.21
N VAL A 55 -14.87 1.04 -12.15
CA VAL A 55 -15.08 1.49 -13.53
C VAL A 55 -16.58 1.69 -13.76
N ASP A 56 -16.97 2.90 -14.14
CA ASP A 56 -18.33 3.22 -14.55
C ASP A 56 -18.60 2.66 -15.96
N PRO A 57 -19.49 1.66 -16.11
CA PRO A 57 -19.77 1.03 -17.40
C PRO A 57 -20.54 1.95 -18.37
N GLN A 58 -21.13 3.04 -17.89
CA GLN A 58 -21.83 4.01 -18.74
C GLN A 58 -20.84 4.99 -19.39
N LYS A 59 -19.75 5.33 -18.70
CA LYS A 59 -18.70 6.25 -19.20
C LYS A 59 -17.56 5.54 -19.94
N CYS A 60 -17.29 4.28 -19.61
CA CYS A 60 -16.11 3.59 -20.11
C CYS A 60 -16.22 3.25 -21.61
N ILE A 61 -15.37 3.84 -22.45
CA ILE A 61 -15.32 3.55 -23.90
C ILE A 61 -14.46 2.34 -24.29
N GLY A 62 -13.89 1.61 -23.31
CA GLY A 62 -13.10 0.40 -23.62
C GLY A 62 -11.70 0.64 -24.18
N SER A 63 -11.16 1.87 -24.12
CA SER A 63 -9.86 2.22 -24.74
C SER A 63 -8.66 1.40 -24.26
N GLY A 64 -8.74 0.77 -23.08
CA GLY A 64 -7.66 -0.03 -22.50
C GLY A 64 -6.47 0.79 -21.97
N ALA A 65 -6.53 2.13 -21.99
CA ALA A 65 -5.46 2.99 -21.49
C ALA A 65 -5.11 2.70 -20.02
N CYS A 66 -6.14 2.49 -19.19
CA CYS A 66 -6.00 2.12 -17.78
C CYS A 66 -5.31 0.77 -17.57
N VAL A 67 -5.56 -0.21 -18.45
CA VAL A 67 -4.92 -1.54 -18.42
C VAL A 67 -3.43 -1.40 -18.76
N ALA A 68 -3.10 -0.60 -19.78
CA ALA A 68 -1.72 -0.34 -20.17
C ALA A 68 -0.93 0.43 -19.08
N ALA A 69 -1.58 1.40 -18.43
CA ALA A 69 -0.98 2.24 -17.39
C ALA A 69 -0.78 1.52 -16.04
N CYS A 70 -1.44 0.38 -15.82
CA CYS A 70 -1.28 -0.41 -14.60
C CYS A 70 0.13 -1.05 -14.55
N PRO A 71 0.94 -0.83 -13.50
CA PRO A 71 2.25 -1.45 -13.34
C PRO A 71 2.14 -2.94 -13.01
N GLU A 72 1.10 -3.34 -12.28
CA GLU A 72 0.82 -4.75 -11.91
C GLU A 72 0.28 -5.57 -13.08
N LYS A 73 -0.16 -4.91 -14.16
CA LYS A 73 -0.65 -5.48 -15.44
C LYS A 73 -1.86 -6.41 -15.35
N ASN A 74 -2.31 -6.79 -14.16
CA ASN A 74 -3.37 -7.78 -13.96
C ASN A 74 -4.52 -7.28 -13.08
N VAL A 75 -4.58 -5.99 -12.73
CA VAL A 75 -5.67 -5.43 -11.89
C VAL A 75 -6.93 -5.18 -12.72
N LEU A 76 -6.74 -4.56 -13.89
CA LEU A 76 -7.79 -4.24 -14.86
C LEU A 76 -7.56 -5.03 -16.15
N GLY A 77 -8.64 -5.48 -16.78
CA GLY A 77 -8.66 -6.04 -18.12
C GLY A 77 -9.80 -5.44 -18.94
N VAL A 78 -9.77 -5.60 -20.26
CA VAL A 78 -10.94 -5.29 -21.10
C VAL A 78 -11.72 -6.59 -21.28
N ILE A 79 -13.02 -6.54 -20.97
CA ILE A 79 -14.00 -7.61 -21.12
C ILE A 79 -15.27 -6.97 -21.68
N ASP A 80 -15.83 -7.54 -22.76
CA ASP A 80 -17.05 -7.04 -23.40
C ASP A 80 -16.93 -5.55 -23.81
N GLY A 81 -15.74 -5.17 -24.30
CA GLY A 81 -15.47 -3.78 -24.69
C GLY A 81 -15.43 -2.77 -23.53
N ARG A 82 -15.41 -3.23 -22.28
CA ARG A 82 -15.32 -2.36 -21.09
C ARG A 82 -14.12 -2.70 -20.24
N ALA A 83 -13.47 -1.67 -19.68
CA ALA A 83 -12.49 -1.90 -18.64
C ALA A 83 -13.19 -2.50 -17.42
N THR A 84 -12.63 -3.57 -16.89
CA THR A 84 -13.24 -4.42 -15.88
C THR A 84 -12.18 -4.80 -14.86
N LEU A 85 -12.55 -4.75 -13.58
CA LEU A 85 -11.71 -5.26 -12.50
C LEU A 85 -11.60 -6.78 -12.61
N ILE A 86 -10.38 -7.29 -12.78
CA ILE A 86 -10.10 -8.72 -12.94
C ILE A 86 -9.30 -9.29 -11.77
N ASN A 87 -8.54 -8.46 -11.04
CA ASN A 87 -7.88 -8.84 -9.79
C ASN A 87 -7.67 -7.62 -8.91
N ALA A 88 -8.66 -7.35 -8.06
CA ALA A 88 -8.67 -6.15 -7.24
C ALA A 88 -7.58 -6.15 -6.16
N SER A 89 -7.27 -7.32 -5.60
CA SER A 89 -6.31 -7.44 -4.49
C SER A 89 -4.86 -7.23 -4.90
N SER A 90 -4.56 -7.34 -6.21
CA SER A 90 -3.26 -6.92 -6.75
C SER A 90 -3.15 -5.40 -6.88
N CYS A 91 -4.21 -4.62 -6.62
CA CYS A 91 -4.12 -3.18 -6.72
C CYS A 91 -3.25 -2.59 -5.60
N ILE A 92 -2.15 -1.96 -6.00
CA ILE A 92 -1.25 -1.22 -5.09
C ILE A 92 -1.71 0.23 -4.83
N GLY A 93 -2.87 0.65 -5.35
CA GLY A 93 -3.42 1.99 -5.12
C GLY A 93 -2.62 3.15 -5.75
N HIS A 94 -1.88 2.90 -6.84
CA HIS A 94 -1.05 3.93 -7.51
C HIS A 94 -1.84 4.97 -8.32
N GLY A 95 -3.13 4.73 -8.60
CA GLY A 95 -4.03 5.67 -9.25
C GLY A 95 -3.80 5.98 -10.73
N ALA A 96 -2.80 5.39 -11.39
CA ALA A 96 -2.51 5.72 -12.80
C ALA A 96 -3.61 5.25 -13.76
N CYS A 97 -4.41 4.25 -13.38
CA CYS A 97 -5.59 3.86 -14.13
C CYS A 97 -6.59 5.01 -14.26
N ALA A 98 -6.89 5.69 -13.16
CA ALA A 98 -7.77 6.87 -13.14
C ALA A 98 -7.19 8.01 -13.96
N ALA A 99 -5.93 8.38 -13.73
CA ALA A 99 -5.26 9.47 -14.45
C ALA A 99 -5.13 9.23 -15.97
N SER A 100 -5.05 7.97 -16.40
CA SER A 100 -4.96 7.61 -17.83
C SER A 100 -6.31 7.49 -18.53
N CYS A 101 -7.42 7.62 -17.80
CA CYS A 101 -8.75 7.39 -18.36
C CYS A 101 -9.19 8.63 -19.16
N PRO A 102 -9.40 8.53 -20.49
CA PRO A 102 -9.78 9.69 -21.30
C PRO A 102 -11.22 10.17 -21.08
N MET A 103 -12.03 9.40 -20.37
CA MET A 103 -13.47 9.66 -20.16
C MET A 103 -13.83 9.83 -18.68
N ASP A 104 -12.82 9.92 -17.80
CA ASP A 104 -13.00 9.97 -16.34
C ASP A 104 -13.97 8.89 -15.81
N ALA A 105 -13.93 7.71 -16.44
CA ALA A 105 -14.80 6.58 -16.12
C ALA A 105 -14.32 5.78 -14.91
N ILE A 106 -13.20 6.17 -14.28
CA ILE A 106 -12.57 5.42 -13.19
C ILE A 106 -12.55 6.27 -11.93
N THR A 107 -13.15 5.74 -10.87
CA THR A 107 -13.05 6.31 -9.52
C THR A 107 -12.29 5.34 -8.63
N LEU A 108 -11.38 5.84 -7.81
CA LEU A 108 -10.68 5.01 -6.83
C LEU A 108 -11.55 4.90 -5.58
N VAL A 109 -11.92 3.69 -5.22
CA VAL A 109 -12.78 3.39 -4.06
C VAL A 109 -12.07 2.44 -3.10
N PHE A 110 -12.53 2.42 -1.85
CA PHE A 110 -11.98 1.59 -0.78
C PHE A 110 -12.95 0.50 -0.37
N GLY A 111 -12.42 -0.72 -0.23
CA GLY A 111 -13.24 -1.81 0.30
C GLY A 111 -14.37 -2.21 -0.65
N THR A 112 -15.17 -3.20 -0.26
CA THR A 112 -16.48 -3.43 -0.87
C THR A 112 -17.58 -3.33 0.17
N THR A 113 -18.84 -3.33 -0.27
CA THR A 113 -19.99 -3.44 0.64
C THR A 113 -19.95 -4.70 1.51
N LYS A 114 -19.22 -5.73 1.08
CA LYS A 114 -19.03 -7.00 1.80
C LYS A 114 -17.73 -7.06 2.61
N ARG A 115 -16.69 -6.34 2.19
CA ARG A 115 -15.33 -6.38 2.77
C ARG A 115 -14.75 -4.96 2.83
N GLY A 116 -15.35 -4.13 3.66
CA GLY A 116 -14.96 -2.73 3.87
C GLY A 116 -13.78 -2.58 4.83
N VAL A 117 -13.11 -1.43 4.77
CA VAL A 117 -12.26 -0.93 5.85
C VAL A 117 -12.83 0.43 6.23
N ASP A 118 -13.09 0.64 7.50
CA ASP A 118 -13.48 1.96 7.99
C ASP A 118 -12.31 2.91 7.82
N ILE A 119 -12.48 3.82 6.86
CA ILE A 119 -11.57 4.92 6.62
C ILE A 119 -12.25 6.20 7.07
N PRO A 120 -11.50 7.15 7.66
CA PRO A 120 -12.03 8.47 7.95
C PRO A 120 -12.59 9.11 6.67
N ARG A 121 -13.71 9.81 6.78
CA ARG A 121 -14.21 10.65 5.68
C ARG A 121 -13.32 11.88 5.58
N VAL A 122 -12.84 12.15 4.38
CA VAL A 122 -11.91 13.24 4.09
C VAL A 122 -12.42 14.06 2.91
N SER A 123 -12.33 15.37 2.99
CA SER A 123 -12.62 16.29 1.88
C SER A 123 -11.55 16.19 0.78
N PRO A 124 -11.80 16.75 -0.43
CA PRO A 124 -10.77 16.86 -1.46
C PRO A 124 -9.51 17.62 -1.02
N GLN A 125 -9.62 18.45 0.02
CA GLN A 125 -8.54 19.22 0.62
C GLN A 125 -7.86 18.49 1.79
N PHE A 126 -8.09 17.18 1.93
CA PHE A 126 -7.52 16.34 2.98
C PHE A 126 -8.03 16.64 4.41
N GLU A 127 -9.07 17.46 4.57
CA GLU A 127 -9.65 17.76 5.88
C GLU A 127 -10.65 16.67 6.30
N THR A 128 -10.57 16.25 7.56
CA THR A 128 -11.47 15.24 8.13
C THR A 128 -12.82 15.86 8.54
N THR A 129 -13.73 15.04 9.08
CA THR A 129 -14.97 15.53 9.71
C THR A 129 -14.73 16.34 10.99
N VAL A 130 -13.54 16.28 11.57
CA VAL A 130 -13.12 17.15 12.67
C VAL A 130 -12.41 18.36 12.05
N PRO A 131 -13.02 19.56 12.05
CA PRO A 131 -12.44 20.65 11.29
C PRO A 131 -11.13 21.12 11.92
N GLY A 132 -10.17 21.52 11.09
CA GLY A 132 -8.79 21.79 11.47
C GLY A 132 -7.90 20.54 11.56
N VAL A 133 -8.45 19.33 11.46
CA VAL A 133 -7.70 18.08 11.41
C VAL A 133 -7.66 17.55 9.97
N PHE A 134 -6.45 17.37 9.45
CA PHE A 134 -6.14 16.91 8.11
C PHE A 134 -5.53 15.51 8.16
N LEU A 135 -5.59 14.79 7.04
CA LEU A 135 -5.17 13.39 6.99
C LEU A 135 -4.41 13.10 5.69
N ALA A 136 -3.24 12.47 5.81
CA ALA A 136 -2.41 12.09 4.66
C ALA A 136 -1.72 10.73 4.85
N GLY A 137 -1.28 10.15 3.73
CA GLY A 137 -0.52 8.91 3.71
C GLY A 137 -1.41 7.67 3.67
N GLU A 138 -0.86 6.57 4.19
CA GLU A 138 -1.49 5.25 4.06
C GLU A 138 -2.88 5.15 4.73
N ILE A 139 -3.18 6.02 5.70
CA ILE A 139 -4.49 6.05 6.36
C ILE A 139 -5.60 6.62 5.45
N GLY A 140 -5.25 7.47 4.47
CA GLY A 140 -6.10 7.82 3.32
C GLY A 140 -6.12 6.73 2.24
N GLY A 141 -5.44 5.62 2.53
CA GLY A 141 -5.52 4.32 1.87
C GLY A 141 -4.75 4.17 0.55
N MET A 142 -3.93 5.16 0.18
CA MET A 142 -2.93 5.03 -0.88
C MET A 142 -1.58 4.62 -0.27
N GLY A 143 -1.29 3.31 -0.24
CA GLY A 143 -0.14 2.76 0.50
C GLY A 143 1.24 2.84 -0.17
N LEU A 144 1.42 3.66 -1.21
CA LEU A 144 2.72 3.86 -1.84
C LEU A 144 3.46 5.04 -1.24
N ILE A 145 4.78 4.91 -1.09
CA ILE A 145 5.64 5.97 -0.55
C ILE A 145 5.51 7.26 -1.35
N ARG A 146 5.54 7.19 -2.69
CA ARG A 146 5.29 8.35 -3.56
C ARG A 146 3.96 9.04 -3.22
N ASN A 147 2.89 8.26 -3.05
CA ASN A 147 1.58 8.83 -2.78
C ASN A 147 1.55 9.45 -1.38
N ALA A 148 2.20 8.82 -0.39
CA ALA A 148 2.34 9.38 0.93
C ALA A 148 3.06 10.74 0.91
N VAL A 149 4.18 10.83 0.19
CA VAL A 149 4.92 12.09 0.03
C VAL A 149 4.07 13.17 -0.64
N GLU A 150 3.39 12.84 -1.75
CA GLU A 150 2.55 13.80 -2.47
C GLU A 150 1.32 14.25 -1.66
N GLN A 151 0.65 13.33 -0.97
CA GLN A 151 -0.46 13.68 -0.09
C GLN A 151 -0.02 14.50 1.11
N GLY A 152 1.14 14.18 1.69
CA GLY A 152 1.71 14.98 2.77
C GLY A 152 1.92 16.44 2.34
N ARG A 153 2.44 16.65 1.13
CA ARG A 153 2.60 17.98 0.52
C ARG A 153 1.24 18.68 0.36
N GLN A 154 0.30 18.05 -0.33
CA GLN A 154 -1.02 18.64 -0.62
C GLN A 154 -1.83 18.94 0.65
N ALA A 155 -1.84 18.02 1.61
CA ALA A 155 -2.55 18.18 2.87
C ALA A 155 -1.95 19.30 3.74
N ALA A 156 -0.62 19.42 3.76
CA ALA A 156 0.04 20.53 4.45
C ALA A 156 -0.27 21.88 3.79
N GLU A 157 -0.24 21.96 2.46
CA GLU A 157 -0.62 23.18 1.72
C GLU A 157 -2.06 23.58 2.04
N ALA A 158 -3.00 22.64 2.05
CA ALA A 158 -4.40 22.87 2.39
C ALA A 158 -4.57 23.31 3.85
N ALA A 159 -3.91 22.62 4.79
CA ALA A 159 -3.95 22.96 6.21
C ALA A 159 -3.43 24.38 6.45
N ILE A 160 -2.30 24.75 5.85
CA ILE A 160 -1.69 26.08 5.96
C ILE A 160 -2.59 27.14 5.29
N ALA A 161 -3.11 26.88 4.10
CA ALA A 161 -4.01 27.80 3.40
C ALA A 161 -5.31 28.05 4.17
N SER A 162 -5.75 27.09 4.98
CA SER A 162 -6.95 27.24 5.81
C SER A 162 -6.72 28.06 7.08
N LEU A 163 -5.48 28.43 7.43
CA LEU A 163 -5.18 29.23 8.61
C LEU A 163 -5.83 30.62 8.49
N CYS A 164 -6.62 31.00 9.50
CA CYS A 164 -7.30 32.28 9.55
C CYS A 164 -7.21 32.91 10.96
N GLY A 165 -7.21 34.24 11.04
CA GLY A 165 -6.99 34.98 12.28
C GLY A 165 -5.50 35.15 12.62
N THR A 166 -5.24 35.81 13.75
CA THR A 166 -3.88 36.14 14.21
C THR A 166 -3.17 34.94 14.82
N LYS A 167 -1.84 34.90 14.67
CA LYS A 167 -0.98 33.92 15.34
C LYS A 167 -1.13 34.07 16.86
N GLN A 168 -1.27 32.95 17.56
CA GLN A 168 -1.38 32.93 19.03
C GLN A 168 -0.03 32.50 19.62
N PRO A 169 0.42 33.12 20.74
CA PRO A 169 1.57 32.63 21.49
C PRO A 169 1.34 31.18 21.94
N ASP A 170 2.39 30.36 21.92
CA ASP A 170 2.37 28.96 22.40
C ASP A 170 1.35 28.04 21.70
N VAL A 171 0.89 28.42 20.51
CA VAL A 171 0.04 27.60 19.65
C VAL A 171 0.69 27.46 18.29
N LEU A 172 1.00 26.22 17.90
CA LEU A 172 1.57 25.90 16.60
C LEU A 172 0.57 26.24 15.48
N ASP A 173 1.05 26.69 14.33
CA ASP A 173 0.21 26.81 13.14
C ASP A 173 -0.17 25.42 12.62
N LEU A 174 0.79 24.48 12.60
CA LEU A 174 0.57 23.11 12.15
C LEU A 174 1.32 22.09 13.03
N LEU A 175 0.58 21.18 13.67
CA LEU A 175 1.15 19.98 14.27
C LEU A 175 1.08 18.81 13.28
N ILE A 176 2.17 18.10 13.05
CA ILE A 176 2.23 16.95 12.17
C ILE A 176 2.43 15.70 13.02
N VAL A 177 1.54 14.72 12.89
CA VAL A 177 1.57 13.48 13.68
C VAL A 177 2.08 12.34 12.82
N GLY A 178 3.33 11.91 13.08
CA GLY A 178 4.05 10.87 12.35
C GLY A 178 5.17 11.44 11.47
N GLY A 179 6.39 10.94 11.66
CA GLY A 179 7.62 11.25 10.93
C GLY A 179 7.95 10.26 9.81
N GLY A 180 6.93 9.66 9.19
CA GLY A 180 7.06 8.87 7.96
C GLY A 180 7.15 9.76 6.70
N PRO A 181 7.17 9.16 5.50
CA PRO A 181 7.30 9.91 4.25
C PRO A 181 6.26 11.02 4.05
N ALA A 182 5.01 10.80 4.46
CA ALA A 182 3.96 11.83 4.40
C ALA A 182 4.23 13.00 5.35
N GLY A 183 4.59 12.71 6.60
CA GLY A 183 4.86 13.73 7.61
C GLY A 183 6.13 14.53 7.32
N ILE A 184 7.19 13.88 6.85
CA ILE A 184 8.42 14.56 6.41
C ILE A 184 8.12 15.49 5.24
N SER A 185 7.35 15.04 4.24
CA SER A 185 6.94 15.89 3.12
C SER A 185 6.14 17.12 3.59
N ALA A 186 5.17 16.91 4.48
CA ALA A 186 4.39 17.98 5.08
C ALA A 186 5.24 18.99 5.87
N ALA A 187 6.22 18.50 6.62
CA ALA A 187 7.12 19.32 7.43
C ALA A 187 8.00 20.21 6.56
N ARG A 188 8.47 19.72 5.42
CA ARG A 188 9.21 20.54 4.44
C ARG A 188 8.35 21.63 3.83
N VAL A 189 7.07 21.35 3.53
CA VAL A 189 6.12 22.41 3.10
C VAL A 189 5.96 23.46 4.20
N ALA A 190 5.74 23.04 5.45
CA ALA A 190 5.58 23.96 6.57
C ALA A 190 6.83 24.83 6.77
N GLN A 191 8.01 24.23 6.68
CA GLN A 191 9.30 24.92 6.73
C GLN A 191 9.45 25.95 5.60
N ALA A 192 9.17 25.55 4.35
CA ALA A 192 9.26 26.44 3.19
C ALA A 192 8.26 27.60 3.26
N LYS A 193 7.11 27.42 3.92
CA LYS A 193 6.11 28.46 4.18
C LYS A 193 6.40 29.32 5.41
N GLY A 194 7.41 28.97 6.21
CA GLY A 194 7.80 29.72 7.41
C GLY A 194 6.73 29.75 8.50
N VAL A 195 5.84 28.75 8.55
CA VAL A 195 4.83 28.64 9.61
C VAL A 195 5.40 27.96 10.85
N ASP A 196 4.76 28.17 12.00
CA ASP A 196 5.15 27.50 13.23
C ASP A 196 4.68 26.04 13.23
N TYR A 197 5.60 25.08 13.26
CA TYR A 197 5.26 23.67 13.14
C TYR A 197 6.13 22.76 14.00
N LEU A 198 5.58 21.59 14.29
CA LEU A 198 6.28 20.49 14.96
C LEU A 198 5.81 19.15 14.41
N VAL A 199 6.76 18.26 14.10
CA VAL A 199 6.46 16.84 13.85
C VAL A 199 6.62 16.06 15.15
N CYS A 200 5.57 15.34 15.56
CA CYS A 200 5.63 14.36 16.64
C CYS A 200 5.76 12.95 16.05
N GLU A 201 6.90 12.30 16.29
CA GLU A 201 7.17 10.91 15.88
C GLU A 201 7.36 10.05 17.13
N GLN A 202 6.68 8.89 17.17
CA GLN A 202 6.71 7.97 18.31
C GLN A 202 8.03 7.20 18.43
N GLU A 203 8.74 6.98 17.32
CA GLU A 203 10.05 6.31 17.26
C GLU A 203 11.10 7.27 16.64
N ASP A 204 11.85 6.79 15.64
CA ASP A 204 12.73 7.59 14.79
C ASP A 204 12.06 7.88 13.43
N PRO A 205 12.45 8.98 12.74
CA PRO A 205 11.95 9.30 11.41
C PRO A 205 12.16 8.15 10.40
N GLY A 206 11.23 8.00 9.46
CA GLY A 206 11.25 6.97 8.43
C GLY A 206 9.95 6.15 8.37
N GLY A 207 9.19 6.13 9.46
CA GLY A 207 7.89 5.46 9.54
C GLY A 207 8.00 3.97 9.18
N ALA A 208 7.09 3.49 8.32
CA ALA A 208 7.06 2.08 7.93
C ALA A 208 8.37 1.54 7.31
N VAL A 209 9.17 2.40 6.68
CA VAL A 209 10.43 1.99 6.02
C VAL A 209 11.48 1.57 7.05
N LEU A 210 11.49 2.22 8.21
CA LEU A 210 12.38 1.88 9.33
C LEU A 210 12.21 0.41 9.75
N HIS A 211 10.97 -0.10 9.69
CA HIS A 211 10.60 -1.45 10.10
C HIS A 211 10.67 -2.51 8.99
N TYR A 212 11.16 -2.16 7.80
CA TYR A 212 11.40 -3.16 6.77
C TYR A 212 12.59 -4.06 7.15
N PRO A 213 12.61 -5.32 6.69
CA PRO A 213 13.79 -6.16 6.79
C PRO A 213 14.99 -5.52 6.09
N ARG A 214 16.21 -5.73 6.61
CA ARG A 214 17.47 -5.32 5.98
C ARG A 214 17.56 -5.86 4.55
N GLY A 215 18.01 -5.02 3.62
CA GLY A 215 18.18 -5.38 2.21
C GLY A 215 16.86 -5.56 1.44
N LYS A 216 15.70 -5.31 2.07
CA LYS A 216 14.41 -5.37 1.38
C LYS A 216 14.41 -4.44 0.17
N VAL A 217 14.02 -4.98 -0.99
CA VAL A 217 13.79 -4.19 -2.19
C VAL A 217 12.38 -3.60 -2.15
N VAL A 218 12.30 -2.29 -2.30
CA VAL A 218 11.07 -1.50 -2.35
C VAL A 218 10.88 -1.00 -3.77
N LEU A 219 9.72 -1.34 -4.35
CA LEU A 219 9.32 -0.81 -5.65
C LEU A 219 8.62 0.54 -5.45
N THR A 220 9.12 1.58 -6.12
CA THR A 220 8.49 2.91 -6.07
C THR A 220 8.60 3.60 -7.43
N ARG A 221 7.67 4.52 -7.67
CA ARG A 221 7.81 5.54 -8.71
C ARG A 221 8.70 6.67 -8.19
N PRO A 222 9.16 7.60 -9.06
CA PRO A 222 9.96 8.72 -8.61
C PRO A 222 9.30 9.46 -7.44
N ILE A 223 10.07 9.62 -6.37
CA ILE A 223 9.66 10.31 -5.15
C ILE A 223 10.18 11.73 -5.25
N VAL A 224 9.33 12.72 -4.96
CA VAL A 224 9.68 14.13 -5.00
C VAL A 224 9.31 14.74 -3.67
N PHE A 225 10.31 14.91 -2.80
CA PHE A 225 10.14 15.72 -1.60
C PHE A 225 10.22 17.21 -1.98
N PRO A 226 9.51 18.11 -1.27
CA PRO A 226 9.67 19.54 -1.47
C PRO A 226 11.13 19.96 -1.32
N ASP A 227 11.62 20.82 -2.22
CA ASP A 227 12.98 21.38 -2.23
C ASP A 227 14.12 20.34 -2.37
N LEU A 228 13.83 19.14 -2.90
CA LEU A 228 14.83 18.12 -3.24
C LEU A 228 14.66 17.63 -4.67
N ASP A 229 15.76 17.17 -5.28
CA ASP A 229 15.71 16.55 -6.59
C ASP A 229 14.87 15.26 -6.58
N PRO A 230 14.15 14.96 -7.68
CA PRO A 230 13.41 13.72 -7.79
C PRO A 230 14.32 12.49 -7.61
N VAL A 231 14.00 11.67 -6.63
CA VAL A 231 14.61 10.35 -6.47
C VAL A 231 14.10 9.47 -7.59
N LYS A 232 15.02 9.05 -8.46
CA LYS A 232 14.73 8.15 -9.59
C LYS A 232 15.21 6.74 -9.26
N GLY A 233 14.48 5.74 -9.74
CA GLY A 233 14.81 4.34 -9.53
C GLY A 233 13.55 3.53 -9.24
N PRO A 234 13.16 2.58 -10.12
CA PRO A 234 11.98 1.75 -9.88
C PRO A 234 12.17 0.76 -8.71
N ARG A 235 13.43 0.53 -8.29
CA ARG A 235 13.84 -0.41 -7.24
C ARG A 235 14.84 0.31 -6.33
N LEU A 236 14.54 0.40 -5.04
CA LEU A 236 15.44 0.92 -4.00
C LEU A 236 15.56 -0.12 -2.89
N THR A 237 16.71 -0.24 -2.25
CA THR A 237 16.79 -1.02 -1.01
C THR A 237 16.20 -0.21 0.16
N LYS A 238 15.89 -0.89 1.27
CA LYS A 238 15.52 -0.24 2.53
C LYS A 238 16.51 0.86 2.89
N GLU A 239 17.80 0.56 2.83
CA GLU A 239 18.89 1.44 3.28
C GLU A 239 18.96 2.69 2.40
N GLN A 240 18.95 2.53 1.08
CA GLN A 240 18.92 3.66 0.14
C GLN A 240 17.70 4.56 0.40
N LEU A 241 16.54 3.96 0.67
CA LEU A 241 15.32 4.70 0.96
C LEU A 241 15.36 5.39 2.32
N MET A 242 16.03 4.80 3.32
CA MET A 242 16.29 5.45 4.60
C MET A 242 17.22 6.65 4.43
N ASP A 243 18.31 6.54 3.67
CA ASP A 243 19.23 7.66 3.40
C ASP A 243 18.49 8.86 2.77
N ILE A 244 17.58 8.59 1.84
CA ILE A 244 16.70 9.59 1.23
C ILE A 244 15.79 10.24 2.28
N LEU A 245 15.15 9.44 3.13
CA LEU A 245 14.23 9.92 4.16
C LEU A 245 14.96 10.73 5.23
N GLU A 246 16.15 10.30 5.63
CA GLU A 246 17.02 11.02 6.57
C GLU A 246 17.47 12.36 6.00
N THR A 247 17.88 12.40 4.73
CA THR A 247 18.22 13.64 4.03
C THR A 247 17.02 14.59 3.98
N ALA A 248 15.83 14.07 3.68
CA ALA A 248 14.60 14.85 3.67
C ALA A 248 14.18 15.33 5.08
N ALA A 249 14.46 14.53 6.12
CA ALA A 249 14.12 14.81 7.50
C ALA A 249 15.14 15.73 8.21
N ALA A 250 16.38 15.82 7.74
CA ALA A 250 17.47 16.53 8.41
C ALA A 250 17.17 18.00 8.77
N PRO A 251 16.55 18.82 7.89
CA PRO A 251 16.29 20.22 8.22
C PRO A 251 14.96 20.45 8.96
N VAL A 252 14.09 19.44 9.09
CA VAL A 252 12.74 19.65 9.65
C VAL A 252 12.71 19.46 11.17
N ASN A 253 11.81 20.19 11.83
CA ASN A 253 11.65 20.13 13.28
C ASN A 253 10.87 18.88 13.70
N VAL A 254 11.59 17.82 14.10
CA VAL A 254 11.01 16.56 14.56
C VAL A 254 11.32 16.29 16.02
N ARG A 255 10.26 16.20 16.83
CA ARG A 255 10.34 15.66 18.19
C ARG A 255 10.12 14.15 18.12
N ARG A 256 11.21 13.42 18.40
CA ARG A 256 11.23 11.96 18.50
C ARG A 256 10.66 11.50 19.83
N ARG A 257 10.22 10.24 19.89
CA ARG A 257 9.59 9.63 21.07
C ARG A 257 8.37 10.41 21.59
N ALA A 258 7.73 11.20 20.73
CA ALA A 258 6.50 11.94 21.02
C ALA A 258 5.31 11.20 20.40
N LYS A 259 4.81 10.20 21.12
CA LYS A 259 3.62 9.46 20.70
C LYS A 259 2.37 10.28 21.03
N VAL A 260 1.66 10.74 20.01
CA VAL A 260 0.35 11.35 20.17
C VAL A 260 -0.69 10.28 20.49
N VAL A 261 -1.52 10.53 21.50
CA VAL A 261 -2.56 9.59 21.97
C VAL A 261 -3.97 10.18 21.87
N GLY A 262 -4.11 11.51 21.84
CA GLY A 262 -5.40 12.19 21.77
C GLY A 262 -5.32 13.50 20.98
N ILE A 263 -6.39 13.84 20.27
CA ILE A 263 -6.56 15.15 19.62
C ILE A 263 -8.00 15.58 19.86
N ASP A 264 -8.16 16.64 20.64
CA ASP A 264 -9.45 17.23 20.95
C ASP A 264 -9.54 18.64 20.40
N ARG A 265 -10.72 18.98 19.87
CA ARG A 265 -11.00 20.33 19.44
C ARG A 265 -11.56 21.12 20.61
N GLY A 266 -10.77 22.07 21.12
CA GLY A 266 -11.22 23.06 22.09
C GLY A 266 -11.72 24.34 21.41
N ASP A 267 -12.00 25.35 22.23
CA ASP A 267 -12.38 26.67 21.75
C ASP A 267 -11.18 27.38 21.09
N GLY A 268 -11.21 27.46 19.77
CA GLY A 268 -10.26 28.22 18.95
C GLY A 268 -8.97 27.52 18.52
N HIS A 269 -8.66 26.33 19.06
CA HIS A 269 -7.47 25.54 18.70
C HIS A 269 -7.66 24.05 19.03
N LEU A 270 -6.76 23.21 18.51
CA LEU A 270 -6.66 21.80 18.84
C LEU A 270 -5.75 21.61 20.04
N THR A 271 -6.15 20.71 20.92
CA THR A 271 -5.38 20.21 22.06
C THR A 271 -4.91 18.81 21.72
N VAL A 272 -3.61 18.56 21.82
CA VAL A 272 -3.00 17.28 21.42
C VAL A 272 -2.25 16.69 22.60
N GLU A 273 -2.69 15.52 23.03
CA GLU A 273 -2.12 14.80 24.16
C GLU A 273 -1.03 13.84 23.68
N LEU A 274 0.12 13.89 24.37
CA LEU A 274 1.23 12.95 24.21
C LEU A 274 1.14 11.85 25.27
N ALA A 275 1.73 10.68 24.97
CA ALA A 275 1.70 9.51 25.85
C ALA A 275 2.42 9.72 27.20
N ASP A 276 3.26 10.74 27.32
CA ASP A 276 3.95 11.15 28.55
C ASP A 276 3.13 12.14 29.40
N GLY A 277 1.92 12.50 28.96
CA GLY A 277 1.02 13.43 29.63
C GLY A 277 1.22 14.90 29.23
N GLU A 278 2.22 15.22 28.40
CA GLU A 278 2.36 16.57 27.87
C GLU A 278 1.22 16.90 26.89
N THR A 279 0.78 18.16 26.91
CA THR A 279 -0.25 18.66 26.01
C THR A 279 0.30 19.77 25.11
N LEU A 280 0.14 19.60 23.81
CA LEU A 280 0.49 20.58 22.78
C LEU A 280 -0.76 21.28 22.25
N ARG A 281 -0.59 22.52 21.80
CA ARG A 281 -1.67 23.32 21.19
C ARG A 281 -1.35 23.63 19.75
N ALA A 282 -2.30 23.43 18.86
CA ALA A 282 -2.12 23.68 17.43
C ALA A 282 -3.38 24.22 16.77
N ARG A 283 -3.25 25.12 15.80
CA ARG A 283 -4.37 25.63 15.00
C ARG A 283 -4.85 24.57 14.02
N ARG A 284 -3.93 23.79 13.46
CA ARG A 284 -4.18 22.68 12.54
C ARG A 284 -3.36 21.47 12.95
N ALA A 285 -3.90 20.27 12.70
CA ALA A 285 -3.17 19.02 12.86
C ALA A 285 -3.22 18.23 11.55
N LEU A 286 -2.10 17.63 11.15
CA LEU A 286 -2.02 16.70 10.03
C LEU A 286 -1.67 15.29 10.54
N ILE A 287 -2.59 14.36 10.35
CA ILE A 287 -2.43 12.96 10.75
C ILE A 287 -1.75 12.18 9.63
N ALA A 288 -0.49 11.80 9.87
CA ALA A 288 0.39 11.11 8.93
C ALA A 288 0.98 9.80 9.51
N VAL A 289 0.24 9.15 10.43
CA VAL A 289 0.69 7.97 11.21
C VAL A 289 0.80 6.67 10.40
N GLY A 290 0.32 6.64 9.16
CA GLY A 290 0.26 5.44 8.33
C GLY A 290 -0.67 4.36 8.93
N ARG A 291 -0.51 3.10 8.52
CA ARG A 291 -1.29 1.96 9.06
C ARG A 291 -0.46 0.82 9.63
N ARG A 292 0.86 0.89 9.49
CA ARG A 292 1.79 -0.19 9.91
C ARG A 292 2.31 -0.06 11.34
N GLY A 293 2.01 1.05 12.03
CA GLY A 293 2.55 1.36 13.34
C GLY A 293 2.39 0.21 14.35
N SER A 294 1.17 -0.05 14.79
CA SER A 294 0.91 -1.13 15.76
C SER A 294 0.56 -2.43 15.04
N PRO A 295 1.30 -3.54 15.26
CA PRO A 295 0.96 -4.81 14.64
C PRO A 295 -0.38 -5.33 15.17
N ARG A 296 -1.11 -6.07 14.32
CA ARG A 296 -2.24 -6.86 14.79
C ARG A 296 -1.70 -8.09 15.51
N LYS A 297 -1.87 -8.11 16.84
CA LYS A 297 -1.52 -9.25 17.68
C LYS A 297 -2.39 -10.47 17.37
N LEU A 298 -1.91 -11.66 17.74
CA LEU A 298 -2.60 -12.93 17.48
C LEU A 298 -3.73 -13.16 18.49
N GLY A 299 -3.62 -12.59 19.69
CA GLY A 299 -4.55 -12.78 20.79
C GLY A 299 -4.53 -14.18 21.38
N VAL A 300 -3.41 -14.90 21.28
CA VAL A 300 -3.27 -16.30 21.71
C VAL A 300 -2.38 -16.44 22.93
N GLU A 301 -2.57 -17.52 23.69
CA GLU A 301 -1.70 -17.85 24.82
C GLU A 301 -0.25 -18.01 24.34
N GLY A 302 0.68 -17.35 25.04
CA GLY A 302 2.10 -17.39 24.74
C GLY A 302 2.59 -16.39 23.68
N GLU A 303 1.74 -15.52 23.14
CA GLU A 303 2.15 -14.52 22.14
C GLU A 303 3.14 -13.46 22.66
N ASP A 304 3.21 -13.26 23.98
CA ASP A 304 4.13 -12.29 24.60
C ASP A 304 5.51 -12.90 24.92
N GLN A 305 5.78 -14.14 24.51
CA GLN A 305 7.10 -14.76 24.66
C GLN A 305 8.16 -14.05 23.81
N GLY A 306 9.40 -13.99 24.30
CA GLY A 306 10.51 -13.29 23.62
C GLY A 306 10.88 -13.83 22.23
N LYS A 307 10.47 -15.05 21.87
CA LYS A 307 10.66 -15.62 20.53
C LYS A 307 9.63 -15.12 19.50
N VAL A 308 8.53 -14.50 19.95
CA VAL A 308 7.47 -14.00 19.07
C VAL A 308 7.80 -12.57 18.67
N VAL A 309 8.03 -12.36 17.39
CA VAL A 309 8.32 -11.04 16.83
C VAL A 309 7.30 -10.68 15.75
N TYR A 310 6.76 -9.46 15.83
CA TYR A 310 5.80 -8.94 14.84
C TYR A 310 6.45 -8.17 13.69
N ARG A 311 7.78 -8.02 13.73
CA ARG A 311 8.58 -7.31 12.72
C ARG A 311 9.86 -8.09 12.47
N LEU A 312 10.12 -8.46 11.21
CA LEU A 312 11.39 -9.04 10.80
C LEU A 312 12.33 -7.90 10.39
N LEU A 313 13.30 -7.57 11.23
CA LEU A 313 14.30 -6.54 10.93
C LEU A 313 15.58 -7.12 10.33
N GLU A 314 16.07 -8.21 10.93
CA GLU A 314 17.34 -8.84 10.55
C GLU A 314 17.13 -10.35 10.29
N PRO A 315 16.86 -10.76 9.04
CA PRO A 315 16.66 -12.17 8.70
C PRO A 315 17.81 -13.08 9.15
N LYS A 316 19.05 -12.60 9.00
CA LYS A 316 20.28 -13.32 9.36
C LYS A 316 20.38 -13.75 10.82
N VAL A 317 19.68 -13.08 11.75
CA VAL A 317 19.63 -13.48 13.17
C VAL A 317 18.93 -14.84 13.35
N HIS A 318 18.10 -15.23 12.38
CA HIS A 318 17.36 -16.48 12.37
C HIS A 318 18.01 -17.58 11.51
N ALA A 319 19.27 -17.39 11.09
CA ALA A 319 20.03 -18.42 10.39
C ALA A 319 20.15 -19.69 11.26
N GLY A 320 19.88 -20.85 10.68
CA GLY A 320 19.95 -22.14 11.39
C GLY A 320 18.75 -22.48 12.28
N GLN A 321 17.69 -21.67 12.29
CA GLN A 321 16.53 -21.86 13.17
C GLN A 321 15.32 -22.45 12.45
N ASP A 322 14.42 -23.08 13.21
CA ASP A 322 13.05 -23.39 12.79
C ASP A 322 12.16 -22.17 13.00
N VAL A 323 11.60 -21.61 11.92
CA VAL A 323 10.83 -20.37 11.97
C VAL A 323 9.43 -20.57 11.39
N LEU A 324 8.42 -20.22 12.19
CA LEU A 324 7.03 -20.12 11.74
C LEU A 324 6.69 -18.67 11.43
N VAL A 325 6.34 -18.40 10.17
CA VAL A 325 5.79 -17.12 9.72
C VAL A 325 4.27 -17.22 9.65
N VAL A 326 3.57 -16.30 10.30
CA VAL A 326 2.09 -16.30 10.36
C VAL A 326 1.53 -15.15 9.52
N GLY A 327 0.75 -15.48 8.49
CA GLY A 327 -0.03 -14.51 7.71
C GLY A 327 -0.03 -14.75 6.19
N GLY A 328 -1.04 -14.20 5.52
CA GLY A 328 -1.23 -14.35 4.06
C GLY A 328 -1.13 -13.05 3.25
N GLY A 329 -0.52 -12.01 3.82
CA GLY A 329 -0.23 -10.77 3.12
C GLY A 329 1.14 -10.79 2.45
N ASN A 330 1.37 -9.87 1.51
CA ASN A 330 2.67 -9.73 0.84
C ASN A 330 3.85 -9.67 1.81
N SER A 331 3.70 -8.95 2.93
CA SER A 331 4.76 -8.82 3.94
C SER A 331 5.11 -10.15 4.62
N ALA A 332 4.14 -11.03 4.85
CA ALA A 332 4.40 -12.35 5.44
C ALA A 332 5.17 -13.23 4.45
N VAL A 333 4.74 -13.26 3.18
CA VAL A 333 5.42 -14.04 2.13
C VAL A 333 6.83 -13.53 1.86
N GLU A 334 7.02 -12.21 1.76
CA GLU A 334 8.35 -11.62 1.63
C GLU A 334 9.25 -12.01 2.81
N SER A 335 8.74 -11.96 4.04
CA SER A 335 9.50 -12.34 5.23
C SER A 335 9.88 -13.83 5.21
N ALA A 336 8.94 -14.70 4.85
CA ALA A 336 9.21 -16.14 4.70
C ALA A 336 10.28 -16.41 3.63
N LEU A 337 10.21 -15.72 2.48
CA LEU A 337 11.22 -15.85 1.43
C LEU A 337 12.60 -15.37 1.89
N MET A 338 12.67 -14.24 2.60
CA MET A 338 13.95 -13.73 3.12
C MET A 338 14.56 -14.67 4.17
N LEU A 339 13.73 -15.24 5.05
CA LEU A 339 14.18 -16.26 6.02
C LEU A 339 14.62 -17.55 5.33
N ALA A 340 13.96 -17.95 4.25
CA ALA A 340 14.28 -19.16 3.49
C ALA A 340 15.54 -19.02 2.62
N ASP A 341 16.07 -17.80 2.48
CA ASP A 341 17.35 -17.54 1.83
C ASP A 341 18.52 -17.57 2.85
N GLU A 342 18.22 -17.63 4.16
CA GLU A 342 19.23 -17.77 5.22
C GLU A 342 19.69 -19.22 5.40
N ALA A 343 20.99 -19.39 5.65
CA ALA A 343 21.60 -20.71 5.70
C ALA A 343 21.09 -21.56 6.88
N GLY A 344 20.65 -22.78 6.59
CA GLY A 344 20.22 -23.74 7.61
C GLY A 344 18.86 -23.45 8.25
N THR A 345 18.10 -22.47 7.74
CA THR A 345 16.80 -22.09 8.30
C THR A 345 15.68 -22.94 7.70
N THR A 346 14.84 -23.50 8.56
CA THR A 346 13.61 -24.19 8.15
C THR A 346 12.44 -23.21 8.28
N VAL A 347 11.72 -22.93 7.19
CA VAL A 347 10.64 -21.95 7.20
C VAL A 347 9.29 -22.63 6.98
N ARG A 348 8.36 -22.40 7.91
CA ARG A 348 6.94 -22.75 7.79
C ARG A 348 6.12 -21.47 7.62
N LEU A 349 5.22 -21.44 6.65
CA LEU A 349 4.32 -20.31 6.42
C LEU A 349 2.87 -20.74 6.71
N SER A 350 2.35 -20.31 7.85
CA SER A 350 0.96 -20.55 8.26
C SER A 350 0.03 -19.45 7.76
N TYR A 351 -1.08 -19.85 7.14
CA TYR A 351 -2.13 -18.94 6.75
C TYR A 351 -3.52 -19.57 6.84
N ARG A 352 -4.43 -18.87 7.54
CA ARG A 352 -5.83 -19.28 7.72
C ARG A 352 -6.65 -19.45 6.44
N GLY A 353 -6.22 -18.82 5.35
CA GLY A 353 -6.95 -18.89 4.08
C GLY A 353 -6.54 -20.10 3.25
N GLU A 354 -7.44 -20.53 2.37
CA GLU A 354 -7.19 -21.62 1.41
C GLU A 354 -6.23 -21.22 0.28
N ALA A 355 -6.03 -19.92 0.06
CA ALA A 355 -5.13 -19.42 -0.96
C ALA A 355 -4.69 -17.99 -0.65
N PHE A 356 -3.45 -17.68 -0.98
CA PHE A 356 -2.97 -16.30 -0.92
C PHE A 356 -3.83 -15.42 -1.80
N SER A 357 -4.12 -14.23 -1.28
CA SER A 357 -5.00 -13.29 -1.96
C SER A 357 -4.38 -11.89 -2.06
N ARG A 358 -3.48 -11.56 -1.14
CA ARG A 358 -2.90 -10.21 -0.97
C ARG A 358 -1.40 -10.18 -1.30
N VAL A 359 -0.96 -11.04 -2.20
CA VAL A 359 0.46 -11.25 -2.54
C VAL A 359 0.67 -10.88 -4.00
N ALA A 360 1.68 -10.04 -4.27
CA ALA A 360 2.01 -9.60 -5.62
C ALA A 360 2.38 -10.81 -6.50
N PRO A 361 2.08 -10.79 -7.81
CA PRO A 361 2.34 -11.92 -8.70
C PRO A 361 3.80 -12.41 -8.68
N GLU A 362 4.76 -11.49 -8.78
CA GLU A 362 6.20 -11.82 -8.71
C GLU A 362 6.58 -12.48 -7.38
N THR A 363 5.99 -12.01 -6.28
CA THR A 363 6.23 -12.58 -4.94
C THR A 363 5.59 -13.96 -4.81
N ARG A 364 4.43 -14.18 -5.43
CA ARG A 364 3.78 -15.49 -5.47
C ARG A 364 4.60 -16.49 -6.28
N GLU A 365 5.08 -16.11 -7.46
CA GLU A 365 5.92 -16.99 -8.29
C GLU A 365 7.18 -17.43 -7.53
N ARG A 366 7.81 -16.51 -6.78
CA ARG A 366 8.94 -16.83 -5.90
C ARG A 366 8.56 -17.77 -4.76
N LEU A 367 7.39 -17.61 -4.15
CA LEU A 367 6.88 -18.51 -3.12
C LEU A 367 6.64 -19.91 -3.69
N ASP A 368 5.96 -20.02 -4.83
CA ASP A 368 5.66 -21.30 -5.48
C ASP A 368 6.97 -22.05 -5.80
N ALA A 369 7.99 -21.33 -6.29
CA ALA A 369 9.32 -21.90 -6.52
C ALA A 369 10.03 -22.32 -5.22
N ALA A 370 9.89 -21.56 -4.12
CA ALA A 370 10.46 -21.91 -2.83
C ALA A 370 9.81 -23.15 -2.21
N VAL A 371 8.48 -23.28 -2.34
CA VAL A 371 7.72 -24.45 -1.91
C VAL A 371 8.11 -25.67 -2.75
N ALA A 372 8.17 -25.54 -4.08
CA ALA A 372 8.58 -26.63 -4.96
C ALA A 372 10.01 -27.11 -4.69
N ALA A 373 10.90 -26.22 -4.24
CA ALA A 373 12.26 -26.53 -3.84
C ALA A 373 12.37 -27.05 -2.39
N GLY A 374 11.28 -27.16 -1.63
CA GLY A 374 11.27 -27.60 -0.24
C GLY A 374 11.88 -26.61 0.75
N ARG A 375 12.10 -25.34 0.34
CA ARG A 375 12.68 -24.29 1.20
C ARG A 375 11.65 -23.64 2.13
N VAL A 376 10.39 -23.69 1.74
CA VAL A 376 9.26 -23.19 2.54
C VAL A 376 8.19 -24.26 2.59
N GLU A 377 7.82 -24.67 3.80
CA GLU A 377 6.67 -25.52 4.04
C GLU A 377 5.42 -24.65 4.19
N LEU A 378 4.41 -24.87 3.36
CA LEU A 378 3.21 -24.05 3.31
C LEU A 378 2.05 -24.72 4.05
N LEU A 379 1.56 -24.08 5.11
CA LEU A 379 0.49 -24.57 5.98
C LEU A 379 -0.78 -23.73 5.78
N LEU A 380 -1.59 -24.08 4.78
CA LEU A 380 -2.87 -23.40 4.50
C LEU A 380 -3.98 -23.89 5.41
N GLN A 381 -5.03 -23.07 5.57
CA GLN A 381 -6.15 -23.34 6.46
C GLN A 381 -5.71 -23.61 7.91
N THR A 382 -4.60 -22.99 8.32
CA THR A 382 -4.10 -23.12 9.69
C THR A 382 -4.22 -21.82 10.49
N GLU A 383 -4.51 -21.95 11.78
CA GLU A 383 -4.54 -20.83 12.73
C GLU A 383 -3.73 -21.19 13.98
N VAL A 384 -2.98 -20.22 14.50
CA VAL A 384 -2.23 -20.41 15.76
C VAL A 384 -3.23 -20.49 16.90
N GLN A 385 -3.11 -21.54 17.72
CA GLN A 385 -3.92 -21.72 18.93
C GLN A 385 -3.14 -21.35 20.18
N ARG A 386 -1.87 -21.75 20.24
CA ARG A 386 -1.00 -21.58 21.40
C ARG A 386 0.46 -21.58 21.00
N ILE A 387 1.25 -20.80 21.73
CA ILE A 387 2.70 -20.74 21.60
C ILE A 387 3.29 -21.20 22.92
N ASP A 388 4.03 -22.30 22.92
CA ASP A 388 4.82 -22.79 24.07
C ASP A 388 6.29 -22.42 23.87
N LEU A 389 7.19 -22.75 24.81
CA LEU A 389 8.61 -22.34 24.72
C LEU A 389 9.32 -22.89 23.47
N GLU A 390 9.08 -24.15 23.12
CA GLU A 390 9.75 -24.83 22.00
C GLU A 390 8.82 -25.11 20.82
N THR A 391 7.50 -25.17 21.05
CA THR A 391 6.51 -25.56 20.04
C THR A 391 5.49 -24.46 19.79
N VAL A 392 4.79 -24.56 18.66
CA VAL A 392 3.62 -23.76 18.32
C VAL A 392 2.53 -24.72 17.87
N THR A 393 1.35 -24.65 18.48
CA THR A 393 0.21 -25.50 18.11
C THR A 393 -0.66 -24.76 17.10
N LEU A 394 -0.92 -25.40 15.96
CA LEU A 394 -1.79 -24.89 14.91
C LEU A 394 -3.07 -25.73 14.86
N SER A 395 -4.24 -25.09 14.71
CA SER A 395 -5.45 -25.81 14.28
C SER A 395 -5.43 -25.98 12.76
N SER A 396 -5.77 -27.17 12.26
CA SER A 396 -5.98 -27.44 10.84
C SER A 396 -7.27 -28.25 10.60
N PRO A 397 -7.77 -28.36 9.35
CA PRO A 397 -8.93 -29.19 9.04
C PRO A 397 -8.76 -30.68 9.39
N ASP A 398 -7.53 -31.17 9.37
CA ASP A 398 -7.18 -32.57 9.63
C ASP A 398 -6.84 -32.83 11.12
N GLY A 399 -6.99 -31.82 11.97
CA GLY A 399 -6.64 -31.85 13.39
C GLY A 399 -5.50 -30.88 13.75
N PRO A 400 -5.13 -30.79 15.04
CA PRO A 400 -4.02 -29.94 15.48
C PRO A 400 -2.68 -30.44 14.91
N ILE A 401 -1.81 -29.49 14.52
CA ILE A 401 -0.44 -29.73 14.02
C ILE A 401 0.56 -29.08 14.97
#